data_AF-A0A8H6MVM4-F1
#
_entry.id   AF-A0A8H6MVM4-F1
#
_cell.length_a   1.000
_cell.length_b   1.000
_cell.length_c   1.000
_cell.angle_alpha   90.00
_cell.angle_beta   90.00
_cell.angle_gamma   90.00
#
_symmetry.space_group_name_H-M   'P 1'
#
loop_
_entity.id
_entity.type
_entity.pdbx_description
1 polymer ?
#
loop_
_entity_poly.entity_id
_entity_poly.type
_entity_poly.pdbx_seq_one_letter_code
_entity_poly.pdbx_strand_id
1 'polypeptide(L)'
;MPNTQPSNTITGLDTAQRYNVATACVKPYLVPLAKKALAGTCVLVCPVIGFPHGNSTTEIKVLEAEGAAYDGGKEVDMVVNIGKVLGGDWAYVAEEIRCVNDVVVWHGATLKVIFENDYLKEGHIIRLCEICSDVGVAFVKTSTGYGFVKQPNGLYTYAGATVAHLKLMRKHSKPEVQIKARSHGSLCRELLRNT
;
A
#
# COMPACT_ATOMS: atom_id res chain seq x y z
N MET A 1 -0.25 9.66 10.54
CA MET A 1 1.01 10.37 10.85
C MET A 1 1.77 9.61 11.93
N PRO A 2 3.11 9.74 12.01
CA PRO A 2 3.89 9.07 13.06
C PRO A 2 3.43 9.45 14.47
N ASN A 3 3.15 10.73 14.70
CA ASN A 3 2.65 11.29 15.96
C ASN A 3 1.16 11.05 16.25
N THR A 4 0.43 10.30 15.41
CA THR A 4 -0.99 9.99 15.66
C THR A 4 -1.12 9.14 16.92
N GLN A 5 -1.73 9.69 17.96
CA GLN A 5 -2.05 9.00 19.21
C GLN A 5 -3.21 8.00 19.02
N PRO A 6 -3.34 6.99 19.89
CA PRO A 6 -4.46 6.05 19.85
C PRO A 6 -5.85 6.71 19.88
N SER A 7 -6.03 7.77 20.68
CA SER A 7 -7.29 8.55 20.74
C SER A 7 -7.69 9.13 19.38
N ASN A 8 -6.74 9.75 18.68
CA ASN A 8 -6.95 10.30 17.33
C ASN A 8 -7.25 9.19 16.30
N THR A 9 -6.76 7.97 16.53
CA THR A 9 -7.07 6.82 15.68
C THR A 9 -8.55 6.47 15.78
N ILE A 10 -9.11 6.46 16.99
CA ILE A 10 -10.54 6.18 17.23
C ILE A 10 -11.42 7.17 16.46
N THR A 11 -11.11 8.47 16.50
CA THR A 11 -11.85 9.49 15.73
C THR A 11 -11.80 9.21 14.21
N GLY A 12 -10.66 8.77 13.69
CA GLY A 12 -10.53 8.37 12.29
C GLY A 12 -11.36 7.12 11.95
N LEU A 13 -11.45 6.17 12.87
CA LEU A 13 -12.25 4.96 12.70
C LEU A 13 -13.76 5.25 12.75
N ASP A 14 -14.21 6.13 13.63
CA ASP A 14 -15.60 6.62 13.65
C ASP A 14 -15.99 7.27 12.31
N THR A 15 -15.09 8.09 11.77
CA THR A 15 -15.26 8.67 10.44
C THR A 15 -15.36 7.58 9.36
N ALA A 16 -14.49 6.56 9.41
CA ALA A 16 -14.52 5.44 8.46
C ALA A 16 -15.86 4.67 8.50
N GLN A 17 -16.40 4.44 9.70
CA GLN A 17 -17.72 3.82 9.88
C GLN A 17 -18.84 4.68 9.32
N ARG A 18 -18.85 5.97 9.69
CA ARG A 18 -19.88 6.94 9.27
C ARG A 18 -20.04 7.02 7.75
N TYR A 19 -18.92 6.92 7.03
CA TYR A 19 -18.91 6.96 5.57
C TYR A 19 -18.90 5.57 4.91
N ASN A 20 -18.96 4.49 5.70
CA ASN A 20 -18.94 3.10 5.25
C ASN A 20 -17.86 2.83 4.18
N VAL A 21 -16.64 3.32 4.44
CA VAL A 21 -15.52 3.13 3.51
C VAL A 21 -15.12 1.64 3.48
N ALA A 22 -14.53 1.19 2.37
CA ALA A 22 -14.11 -0.20 2.25
C ALA A 22 -13.16 -0.62 3.39
N THR A 23 -12.14 0.20 3.67
CA THR A 23 -11.12 -0.10 4.69
C THR A 23 -10.64 1.13 5.45
N ALA A 24 -10.31 0.95 6.72
CA ALA A 24 -9.56 1.90 7.52
C ALA A 24 -8.08 1.51 7.59
N CYS A 25 -7.19 2.38 7.09
CA CYS A 25 -5.76 2.12 7.06
C CYS A 25 -5.09 2.59 8.36
N VAL A 26 -4.37 1.68 9.05
CA VAL A 26 -3.79 1.93 10.39
C VAL A 26 -2.34 1.44 10.48
N LYS A 27 -1.64 1.86 11.54
CA LYS A 27 -0.31 1.32 11.87
C LYS A 27 -0.47 -0.11 12.41
N PRO A 28 0.48 -1.03 12.18
CA PRO A 28 0.36 -2.43 12.61
C PRO A 28 -0.03 -2.64 14.08
N TYR A 29 0.63 -1.93 15.02
CA TYR A 29 0.34 -2.08 16.45
C TYR A 29 -1.07 -1.63 16.88
N LEU A 30 -1.80 -0.93 16.01
CA LEU A 30 -3.16 -0.47 16.26
C LEU A 30 -4.22 -1.43 15.68
N VAL A 31 -3.83 -2.51 15.00
CA VAL A 31 -4.78 -3.47 14.41
C VAL A 31 -5.76 -4.04 15.44
N PRO A 32 -5.35 -4.51 16.63
CA PRO A 32 -6.29 -5.03 17.63
C PRO A 32 -7.31 -3.98 18.10
N LEU A 33 -6.84 -2.73 18.29
CA LEU A 33 -7.71 -1.60 18.66
C LEU A 33 -8.71 -1.30 17.53
N ALA A 34 -8.23 -1.22 16.30
CA ALA A 34 -9.06 -0.92 15.14
C ALA A 34 -10.12 -1.99 14.90
N LYS A 35 -9.74 -3.27 15.01
CA LYS A 35 -10.66 -4.40 14.90
C LYS A 35 -11.76 -4.34 15.95
N LYS A 36 -11.41 -4.05 17.20
CA LYS A 36 -12.39 -3.89 18.29
C LYS A 36 -13.34 -2.72 18.03
N ALA A 37 -12.79 -1.57 17.61
CA ALA A 37 -13.60 -0.38 17.35
C ALA A 37 -14.54 -0.55 16.15
N LEU A 38 -14.12 -1.28 15.12
CA LEU A 38 -14.90 -1.55 13.89
C LEU A 38 -15.79 -2.79 13.96
N ALA A 39 -15.87 -3.46 15.11
CA ALA A 39 -16.68 -4.66 15.28
C ALA A 39 -18.16 -4.39 14.95
N GLY A 40 -18.78 -5.26 14.17
CA GLY A 40 -20.17 -5.12 13.72
C GLY A 40 -20.37 -4.20 12.51
N THR A 41 -19.29 -3.65 11.95
CA THR A 41 -19.35 -2.83 10.72
C THR A 41 -18.80 -3.61 9.52
N CYS A 42 -19.06 -3.11 8.30
CA CYS A 42 -18.48 -3.66 7.07
C CYS A 42 -17.07 -3.11 6.76
N VAL A 43 -16.54 -2.19 7.59
CA VAL A 43 -15.24 -1.55 7.34
C VAL A 43 -14.11 -2.51 7.73
N LEU A 44 -13.25 -2.86 6.78
CA LEU A 44 -12.11 -3.73 7.03
C LEU A 44 -10.91 -2.97 7.61
N VAL A 45 -10.10 -3.66 8.43
CA VAL A 45 -8.84 -3.09 8.94
C VAL A 45 -7.71 -3.31 7.93
N CYS A 46 -6.97 -2.25 7.61
CA CYS A 46 -5.89 -2.27 6.63
C CYS A 46 -4.53 -1.81 7.22
N PRO A 47 -3.71 -2.72 7.77
CA PRO A 47 -2.37 -2.36 8.25
C PRO A 47 -1.39 -2.06 7.10
N VAL A 48 -0.35 -1.29 7.40
CA VAL A 48 0.77 -1.00 6.49
C VAL A 48 2.05 -1.73 6.91
N ILE A 49 2.83 -2.27 5.96
CA ILE A 49 4.02 -3.11 6.23
C ILE A 49 5.26 -2.52 5.57
N GLY A 50 6.39 -2.52 6.28
CA GLY A 50 7.62 -1.88 5.85
C GLY A 50 7.44 -0.38 5.59
N PHE A 51 6.45 0.26 6.19
CA PHE A 51 5.97 1.58 5.77
C PHE A 51 6.70 2.73 6.49
N PRO A 52 7.01 3.85 5.82
CA PRO A 52 6.76 4.13 4.39
C PRO A 52 7.93 3.75 3.47
N HIS A 53 9.09 3.35 4.00
CA HIS A 53 10.33 3.32 3.22
C HIS A 53 10.60 1.99 2.48
N GLY A 54 9.94 0.91 2.88
CA GLY A 54 10.11 -0.42 2.31
C GLY A 54 11.52 -1.00 2.50
N ASN A 55 12.32 -0.47 3.42
CA ASN A 55 13.76 -0.74 3.51
C ASN A 55 14.16 -1.86 4.49
N SER A 56 13.20 -2.47 5.18
CA SER A 56 13.44 -3.67 5.99
C SER A 56 13.73 -4.90 5.12
N THR A 57 14.36 -5.92 5.71
CA THR A 57 14.59 -7.21 5.05
C THR A 57 13.28 -7.97 4.82
N THR A 58 13.30 -8.95 3.93
CA THR A 58 12.14 -9.82 3.65
C THR A 58 11.63 -10.49 4.91
N GLU A 59 12.50 -11.03 5.76
CA GLU A 59 12.13 -11.76 6.98
C GLU A 59 11.35 -10.86 7.94
N ILE A 60 11.79 -9.61 8.10
CA ILE A 60 11.11 -8.64 8.96
C ILE A 60 9.76 -8.23 8.38
N LYS A 61 9.66 -8.03 7.05
CA LYS A 61 8.37 -7.72 6.43
C LYS A 61 7.38 -8.88 6.50
N VAL A 62 7.85 -10.12 6.36
CA VAL A 62 7.02 -11.32 6.53
C VAL A 62 6.49 -11.40 7.96
N LEU A 63 7.35 -11.25 8.97
CA LEU A 63 6.94 -11.30 10.36
C LEU A 63 5.95 -10.17 10.72
N GLU A 64 6.20 -8.95 10.23
CA GLU A 64 5.29 -7.82 10.43
C GLU A 64 3.93 -8.05 9.75
N ALA A 65 3.93 -8.59 8.53
CA ALA A 65 2.72 -8.88 7.77
C ALA A 65 1.90 -10.02 8.39
N GLU A 66 2.56 -11.09 8.84
CA GLU A 66 1.95 -12.22 9.53
C GLU A 66 1.23 -11.76 10.79
N GLY A 67 1.94 -11.03 11.67
CA GLY A 67 1.36 -10.50 12.90
C GLY A 67 0.16 -9.58 12.64
N ALA A 68 0.28 -8.68 11.65
CA ALA A 68 -0.79 -7.76 11.31
C ALA A 68 -2.03 -8.45 10.72
N ALA A 69 -1.84 -9.50 9.90
CA ALA A 69 -2.93 -10.30 9.36
C ALA A 69 -3.59 -11.16 10.46
N TYR A 70 -2.79 -11.81 11.30
CA TYR A 70 -3.23 -12.58 12.45
C TYR A 70 -4.08 -11.74 13.43
N ASP A 71 -3.64 -10.52 13.75
CA ASP A 71 -4.35 -9.61 14.64
C ASP A 71 -5.71 -9.13 14.06
N GLY A 72 -5.93 -9.36 12.76
CA GLY A 72 -7.19 -9.13 12.07
C GLY A 72 -7.16 -8.07 10.99
N GLY A 73 -5.98 -7.71 10.49
CA GLY A 73 -5.85 -7.00 9.22
C GLY A 73 -6.40 -7.86 8.08
N LYS A 74 -7.42 -7.38 7.37
CA LYS A 74 -8.02 -8.10 6.23
C LYS A 74 -7.47 -7.64 4.88
N GLU A 75 -6.73 -6.54 4.90
CA GLU A 75 -6.18 -5.90 3.72
C GLU A 75 -4.80 -5.32 4.08
N VAL A 76 -3.70 -5.93 3.66
CA VAL A 76 -2.34 -5.52 4.06
C VAL A 76 -1.72 -4.67 2.95
N ASP A 77 -1.23 -3.47 3.26
CA ASP A 77 -0.56 -2.58 2.31
C ASP A 77 0.96 -2.59 2.57
N MET A 78 1.74 -3.37 1.83
CA MET A 78 3.21 -3.40 1.97
C MET A 78 3.89 -2.39 1.05
N VAL A 79 5.06 -1.87 1.43
CA VAL A 79 5.93 -1.10 0.53
C VAL A 79 7.02 -2.01 -0.03
N VAL A 80 7.21 -2.02 -1.36
CA VAL A 80 8.32 -2.74 -2.00
C VAL A 80 9.67 -2.24 -1.50
N ASN A 81 10.70 -3.07 -1.57
CA ASN A 81 12.06 -2.57 -1.38
C ASN A 81 12.49 -1.66 -2.54
N ILE A 82 12.29 -0.34 -2.36
CA ILE A 82 12.55 0.69 -3.37
C ILE A 82 14.02 0.65 -3.83
N GLY A 83 14.96 0.43 -2.90
CA GLY A 83 16.38 0.34 -3.24
C GLY A 83 16.69 -0.83 -4.17
N LYS A 84 16.09 -1.99 -3.92
CA LYS A 84 16.22 -3.19 -4.75
C LYS A 84 15.57 -3.03 -6.11
N VAL A 85 14.41 -2.37 -6.18
CA VAL A 85 13.74 -1.99 -7.44
C VAL A 85 14.64 -1.07 -8.27
N LEU A 86 15.17 0.01 -7.68
CA LEU A 86 16.04 0.95 -8.36
C LEU A 86 17.36 0.32 -8.82
N GLY A 87 17.87 -0.66 -8.06
CA GLY A 87 19.05 -1.44 -8.40
C GLY A 87 18.80 -2.56 -9.42
N GLY A 88 17.54 -2.83 -9.78
CA GLY A 88 17.17 -3.90 -10.72
C GLY A 88 17.31 -5.32 -10.16
N ASP A 89 17.35 -5.50 -8.84
CA ASP A 89 17.39 -6.81 -8.19
C ASP A 89 15.98 -7.45 -8.16
N TRP A 90 15.49 -7.79 -9.35
CA TRP A 90 14.13 -8.27 -9.55
C TRP A 90 13.87 -9.62 -8.91
N ALA A 91 14.91 -10.46 -8.75
CA ALA A 91 14.80 -11.73 -8.05
C ALA A 91 14.46 -11.50 -6.57
N TYR A 92 15.18 -10.60 -5.90
CA TYR A 92 14.86 -10.22 -4.52
C TYR A 92 13.45 -9.63 -4.41
N VAL A 93 13.08 -8.71 -5.32
CA VAL A 93 11.78 -8.04 -5.27
C VAL A 93 10.63 -9.02 -5.46
N ALA A 94 10.72 -9.94 -6.42
CA ALA A 94 9.71 -10.96 -6.64
C ALA A 94 9.59 -11.91 -5.44
N GLU A 95 10.72 -12.31 -4.87
CA GLU A 95 10.76 -13.17 -3.68
C GLU A 95 10.15 -12.50 -2.46
N GLU A 96 10.48 -11.24 -2.20
CA GLU A 96 9.91 -10.46 -1.09
C GLU A 96 8.39 -10.35 -1.20
N ILE A 97 7.89 -9.99 -2.39
CA ILE A 97 6.45 -9.85 -2.63
C ILE A 97 5.74 -11.20 -2.47
N ARG A 98 6.33 -12.29 -2.98
CA ARG A 98 5.76 -13.64 -2.87
C ARG A 98 5.67 -14.09 -1.42
N CYS A 99 6.77 -14.03 -0.66
CA CYS A 99 6.79 -14.45 0.74
C CYS A 99 5.79 -13.66 1.61
N VAL A 100 5.67 -12.35 1.39
CA VAL A 100 4.67 -11.54 2.10
C VAL A 100 3.25 -11.88 1.65
N ASN A 101 3.02 -12.12 0.36
CA ASN A 101 1.71 -12.50 -0.14
C ASN A 101 1.25 -13.84 0.44
N ASP A 102 2.14 -14.84 0.45
CA ASP A 102 1.85 -16.19 0.92
C ASP A 102 1.36 -16.17 2.38
N VAL A 103 2.05 -15.45 3.27
CA VAL A 103 1.65 -15.37 4.69
C VAL A 103 0.37 -14.56 4.91
N VAL A 104 0.17 -13.48 4.13
CA VAL A 104 -1.05 -12.66 4.22
C VAL A 104 -2.28 -13.45 3.77
N VAL A 105 -2.16 -14.18 2.66
CA VAL A 105 -3.24 -15.03 2.12
C VAL A 105 -3.51 -16.21 3.04
N TRP A 106 -2.48 -16.81 3.64
CA TRP A 106 -2.63 -17.88 4.64
C TRP A 106 -3.55 -17.48 5.80
N HIS A 107 -3.48 -16.22 6.25
CA HIS A 107 -4.36 -15.66 7.28
C HIS A 107 -5.72 -15.13 6.77
N GLY A 108 -6.06 -15.42 5.50
CA GLY A 108 -7.33 -15.01 4.89
C GLY A 108 -7.46 -13.49 4.74
N ALA A 109 -6.34 -12.82 4.48
CA ALA A 109 -6.26 -11.40 4.14
C ALA A 109 -5.76 -11.23 2.70
N THR A 110 -5.82 -10.01 2.18
CA THR A 110 -5.35 -9.69 0.82
C THR A 110 -4.17 -8.72 0.86
N LEU A 111 -3.19 -8.92 -0.03
CA LEU A 111 -2.02 -8.05 -0.13
C LEU A 111 -2.19 -6.96 -1.19
N LYS A 112 -1.73 -5.76 -0.86
CA LYS A 112 -1.51 -4.64 -1.78
C LYS A 112 -0.07 -4.23 -1.74
N VAL A 113 0.52 -4.09 -2.92
CA VAL A 113 1.94 -3.75 -3.06
C VAL A 113 2.07 -2.28 -3.46
N ILE A 114 2.62 -1.45 -2.58
CA ILE A 114 2.92 -0.04 -2.81
C ILE A 114 4.28 0.08 -3.50
N PHE A 115 4.28 0.70 -4.68
CA PHE A 115 5.50 0.87 -5.48
C PHE A 115 6.29 2.13 -5.12
N GLU A 116 5.58 3.17 -4.69
CA GLU A 116 6.11 4.53 -4.52
C GLU A 116 6.61 5.14 -5.85
N ASN A 117 5.67 5.30 -6.79
CA ASN A 117 5.95 5.67 -8.18
C ASN A 117 6.79 6.95 -8.35
N ASP A 118 6.70 7.92 -7.44
CA ASP A 118 7.48 9.17 -7.51
C ASP A 118 9.00 8.95 -7.52
N TYR A 119 9.46 7.80 -7.02
CA TYR A 119 10.87 7.42 -7.06
C TYR A 119 11.24 6.59 -8.30
N LEU A 120 10.26 6.11 -9.05
CA LEU A 120 10.44 5.07 -10.05
C LEU A 120 10.38 5.63 -11.47
N LYS A 121 11.13 4.99 -12.37
CA LYS A 121 10.99 5.18 -13.82
C LYS A 121 9.87 4.28 -14.34
N GLU A 122 9.30 4.60 -15.49
CA GLU A 122 8.23 3.79 -16.11
C GLU A 122 8.59 2.31 -16.23
N GLY A 123 9.83 1.99 -16.63
CA GLY A 123 10.29 0.60 -16.73
C GLY A 123 10.26 -0.17 -15.40
N HIS A 124 10.50 0.52 -14.27
CA HIS A 124 10.39 -0.10 -12.95
C HIS A 124 8.93 -0.37 -12.59
N ILE A 125 8.03 0.58 -12.88
CA ILE A 125 6.59 0.45 -12.61
C ILE A 125 6.01 -0.70 -13.43
N ILE A 126 6.37 -0.79 -14.73
CA ILE A 126 5.97 -1.89 -15.61
C ILE A 126 6.43 -3.22 -15.01
N ARG A 127 7.72 -3.33 -14.66
CA ARG A 127 8.27 -4.58 -14.15
C ARG A 127 7.63 -5.03 -12.83
N LEU A 128 7.33 -4.08 -11.95
CA LEU A 128 6.59 -4.37 -10.72
C LEU A 128 5.15 -4.84 -10.98
N CYS A 129 4.45 -4.27 -11.96
CA CYS A 129 3.11 -4.74 -12.35
C CYS A 129 3.15 -6.20 -12.83
N GLU A 130 4.13 -6.55 -13.65
CA GLU A 130 4.35 -7.91 -14.15
C GLU A 130 4.61 -8.88 -12.99
N ILE A 131 5.57 -8.56 -12.11
CA ILE A 131 5.91 -9.38 -10.93
C ILE A 131 4.67 -9.57 -10.04
N CYS A 132 3.94 -8.50 -9.74
CA CYS A 132 2.72 -8.58 -8.93
C CYS A 132 1.64 -9.44 -9.58
N SER A 133 1.55 -9.38 -10.92
CA SER A 133 0.62 -10.20 -11.70
C SER A 133 1.01 -11.67 -11.74
N ASP A 134 2.30 -11.98 -11.69
CA ASP A 134 2.80 -13.35 -11.65
C ASP A 134 2.69 -13.98 -10.26
N VAL A 135 2.92 -13.19 -9.21
CA VAL A 135 2.67 -13.60 -7.82
C VAL A 135 1.17 -13.74 -7.53
N GLY A 136 0.31 -12.98 -8.22
CA GLY A 136 -1.13 -13.01 -8.00
C GLY A 136 -1.58 -12.21 -6.79
N VAL A 137 -0.93 -11.06 -6.51
CA VAL A 137 -1.37 -10.15 -5.44
C VAL A 137 -2.72 -9.52 -5.78
N ALA A 138 -3.50 -9.17 -4.76
CA ALA A 138 -4.83 -8.62 -4.98
C ALA A 138 -4.80 -7.20 -5.58
N PHE A 139 -3.85 -6.36 -5.14
CA PHE A 139 -3.71 -4.99 -5.64
C PHE A 139 -2.26 -4.56 -5.83
N VAL A 140 -2.08 -3.66 -6.78
CA VAL A 140 -0.92 -2.76 -6.86
C VAL A 140 -1.36 -1.35 -6.47
N LYS A 141 -0.51 -0.62 -5.76
CA LYS A 141 -0.81 0.70 -5.21
C LYS A 141 0.28 1.69 -5.59
N THR A 142 -0.12 2.87 -6.03
CA THR A 142 0.84 3.85 -6.58
C THR A 142 1.87 4.30 -5.54
N SER A 143 1.45 4.53 -4.29
CA SER A 143 2.09 5.53 -3.43
C SER A 143 1.82 5.36 -1.95
N THR A 144 2.76 5.73 -1.08
CA THR A 144 2.53 5.76 0.38
C THR A 144 1.83 7.04 0.84
N GLY A 145 2.09 8.15 0.14
CA GLY A 145 1.74 9.49 0.62
C GLY A 145 2.77 10.07 1.60
N TYR A 146 3.95 9.48 1.73
CA TYR A 146 5.05 9.97 2.56
C TYR A 146 6.36 10.07 1.78
N GLY A 147 6.32 9.91 0.44
CA GLY A 147 7.46 10.19 -0.42
C GLY A 147 7.78 11.68 -0.45
N PHE A 148 9.05 11.97 -0.70
CA PHE A 148 9.58 13.32 -0.88
C PHE A 148 10.67 13.27 -1.95
N VAL A 149 10.53 14.10 -2.99
CA VAL A 149 11.52 14.24 -4.07
C VAL A 149 12.14 15.62 -3.97
N LYS A 150 13.46 15.67 -3.76
CA LYS A 150 14.22 16.92 -3.70
C LYS A 150 14.26 17.56 -5.08
N GLN A 151 13.81 18.80 -5.17
CA GLN A 151 13.79 19.60 -6.38
C GLN A 151 15.10 20.38 -6.55
N PRO A 152 15.43 20.86 -7.77
CA PRO A 152 16.62 21.68 -8.01
C PRO A 152 16.69 22.95 -7.15
N ASN A 153 15.53 23.48 -6.74
CA ASN A 153 15.42 24.65 -5.86
C ASN A 153 15.64 24.33 -4.37
N GLY A 154 15.98 23.09 -4.02
CA GLY A 154 16.25 22.64 -2.65
C GLY A 154 15.01 22.27 -1.83
N LEU A 155 13.80 22.52 -2.35
CA LEU A 155 12.54 22.11 -1.70
C LEU A 155 12.21 20.65 -2.02
N TYR A 156 11.26 20.08 -1.29
CA TYR A 156 10.76 18.72 -1.52
C TYR A 156 9.31 18.78 -2.01
N THR A 157 9.00 18.02 -3.05
CA THR A 157 7.65 17.86 -3.58
C THR A 157 7.27 16.39 -3.68
N TYR A 158 5.97 16.15 -3.83
CA TYR A 158 5.42 14.81 -3.96
C TYR A 158 4.13 14.87 -4.78
N ALA A 159 4.10 14.16 -5.90
CA ALA A 159 2.95 14.05 -6.78
C ALA A 159 2.03 12.91 -6.33
N GLY A 160 2.59 11.74 -6.03
CA GLY A 160 1.84 10.53 -5.73
C GLY A 160 1.18 9.92 -6.97
N ALA A 161 -0.10 9.56 -6.87
CA ALA A 161 -0.84 9.05 -8.02
C ALA A 161 -1.00 10.11 -9.13
N THR A 162 -0.78 9.71 -10.38
CA THR A 162 -1.07 10.48 -11.59
C THR A 162 -1.92 9.64 -12.54
N VAL A 163 -2.73 10.27 -13.40
CA VAL A 163 -3.51 9.54 -14.42
C VAL A 163 -2.60 8.71 -15.34
N ALA A 164 -1.42 9.25 -15.68
CA ALA A 164 -0.42 8.55 -16.48
C ALA A 164 0.05 7.25 -15.80
N HIS A 165 0.41 7.31 -14.51
CA HIS A 165 0.78 6.12 -13.74
C HIS A 165 -0.36 5.10 -13.66
N LEU A 166 -1.60 5.53 -13.45
CA LEU A 166 -2.75 4.62 -13.38
C LEU A 166 -2.99 3.90 -14.71
N LYS A 167 -2.91 4.61 -15.84
CA LYS A 167 -3.01 4.02 -17.18
C LYS A 167 -1.88 3.02 -17.45
N LEU A 168 -0.65 3.38 -17.08
CA LEU A 168 0.52 2.51 -17.21
C LEU A 168 0.35 1.23 -16.39
N MET A 169 0.00 1.36 -15.11
CA MET A 169 -0.21 0.21 -14.22
C MET A 169 -1.34 -0.70 -14.74
N ARG A 170 -2.45 -0.13 -15.23
CA ARG A 170 -3.57 -0.92 -15.78
C ARG A 170 -3.19 -1.67 -17.04
N LYS A 171 -2.41 -1.04 -17.92
CA LYS A 171 -1.93 -1.68 -19.15
C LYS A 171 -1.03 -2.89 -18.89
N HIS A 172 -0.28 -2.89 -17.79
CA HIS A 172 0.76 -3.89 -17.50
C HIS A 172 0.42 -4.82 -16.33
N SER A 173 -0.77 -4.69 -15.73
CA SER A 173 -1.26 -5.63 -14.72
C SER A 173 -2.27 -6.60 -15.33
N LYS A 174 -2.28 -7.86 -14.88
CA LYS A 174 -3.33 -8.81 -15.26
C LYS A 174 -4.73 -8.31 -14.81
N PRO A 175 -5.82 -8.68 -15.50
CA PRO A 175 -7.17 -8.18 -15.19
C PRO A 175 -7.61 -8.40 -13.74
N GLU A 176 -7.15 -9.48 -13.12
CA GLU A 176 -7.48 -9.87 -11.75
C GLU A 176 -6.81 -8.97 -10.71
N VAL A 177 -5.69 -8.31 -11.06
CA VAL A 177 -4.98 -7.39 -10.17
C VAL A 177 -5.63 -6.02 -10.20
N GLN A 178 -6.11 -5.59 -9.03
CA GLN A 178 -6.76 -4.29 -8.87
C GLN A 178 -5.72 -3.17 -8.68
N ILE A 179 -6.09 -1.92 -8.98
CA ILE A 179 -5.20 -0.76 -8.82
C ILE A 179 -5.77 0.19 -7.79
N LYS A 180 -4.95 0.58 -6.82
CA LYS A 180 -5.27 1.57 -5.80
C LYS A 180 -4.47 2.84 -6.01
N ALA A 181 -5.15 3.94 -6.30
CA ALA A 181 -4.54 5.26 -6.36
C ALA A 181 -4.37 5.84 -4.94
N ARG A 182 -3.23 6.48 -4.67
CA ARG A 182 -3.02 7.31 -3.48
C ARG A 182 -2.30 8.61 -3.86
N SER A 183 -2.96 9.76 -3.67
CA SER A 183 -2.39 11.09 -3.87
C SER A 183 -2.64 11.98 -2.64
N HIS A 184 -1.93 13.10 -2.55
CA HIS A 184 -2.31 14.22 -1.69
C HIS A 184 -3.27 15.13 -2.48
N GLY A 185 -4.57 15.04 -2.23
CA GLY A 185 -5.56 15.92 -2.86
C GLY A 185 -5.68 15.79 -4.39
N SER A 186 -6.47 16.72 -4.96
CA SER A 186 -6.91 16.95 -6.37
C SER A 186 -7.29 15.76 -7.26
N LEU A 187 -6.48 14.70 -7.37
CA LEU A 187 -6.73 13.57 -8.27
C LEU A 187 -8.05 12.83 -7.95
N CYS A 188 -8.42 12.75 -6.66
CA CYS A 188 -9.71 12.16 -6.27
C CYS A 188 -10.90 12.91 -6.91
N ARG A 189 -10.77 14.23 -7.15
CA ARG A 189 -11.79 15.01 -7.87
C ARG A 189 -11.74 14.81 -9.39
N GLU A 190 -10.58 14.52 -9.98
CA GLU A 190 -10.46 14.27 -11.42
C GLU A 190 -10.91 12.87 -11.83
N LEU A 191 -10.69 11.85 -10.98
CA LEU A 191 -11.18 10.49 -11.22
C LEU A 191 -12.71 10.43 -11.16
N LEU A 192 -13.34 11.12 -10.20
CA LEU A 192 -14.80 11.20 -10.08
C LEU A 192 -15.50 12.02 -11.18
N ARG A 193 -14.76 12.79 -11.98
CA ARG A 193 -15.33 13.56 -13.10
C ARG A 193 -15.28 12.81 -14.44
N ASN A 194 -14.51 11.73 -14.52
CA ASN A 194 -14.23 10.99 -15.76
C ASN A 194 -14.67 9.51 -15.70
N THR A 195 -15.54 9.18 -14.75
CA THR A 195 -16.27 7.90 -14.61
C THR A 195 -17.75 8.20 -14.50
#